data_AF-A0A7V3RJF7-F1
#
_entry.id   AF-A0A7V3RJF7-F1
#
_cell.length_a   1.000
_cell.length_b   1.000
_cell.length_c   1.000
_cell.angle_alpha   90.00
_cell.angle_beta   90.00
_cell.angle_gamma   90.00
#
_symmetry.space_group_name_H-M   'P 1'
#
loop_
_entity.id
_entity.type
_entity.pdbx_description
1 polymer ?
#
loop_
_entity_poly.entity_id
_entity_poly.type
_entity_poly.pdbx_seq_one_letter_code
_entity_poly.pdbx_strand_id
1 'polypeptide(L)'
;MKIKLVLFISTLIFSSLFFTLAGCTGVSGKGKVSTNAITSSQPEDSISRIITIKKGEKVTLDSPDKFIQLWILINYEQKKWLSELSNSSESEDKIFKAIEAKRKDFFESYGITEKKFTSYSKTHYKEITEFMENNPDYKKAYEDSLQ
;
A
#
# COMPACT_ATOMS: atom_id res chain seq x y z
N MET A 1 -15.48 26.09 -6.96
CA MET A 1 -14.10 25.63 -7.23
C MET A 1 -13.70 24.62 -6.17
N LYS A 2 -13.82 23.31 -6.43
CA LYS A 2 -13.48 22.23 -5.48
C LYS A 2 -12.90 21.02 -6.23
N ILE A 3 -11.80 21.18 -6.96
CA ILE A 3 -11.17 20.04 -7.70
C ILE A 3 -9.63 20.17 -7.72
N LYS A 4 -8.99 20.71 -6.68
CA LYS A 4 -7.51 20.78 -6.64
C LYS A 4 -6.85 20.15 -5.40
N LEU A 5 -7.62 19.78 -4.37
CA LEU A 5 -7.03 19.32 -3.11
C LEU A 5 -6.67 17.82 -3.10
N VAL A 6 -7.37 17.00 -3.90
CA VAL A 6 -7.11 15.55 -3.99
C VAL A 6 -5.73 15.23 -4.58
N LEU A 7 -5.18 16.13 -5.40
CA LEU A 7 -3.90 15.92 -6.07
C LEU A 7 -2.67 16.30 -5.22
N PHE A 8 -2.83 17.07 -4.14
CA PHE A 8 -1.68 17.57 -3.37
C PHE A 8 -1.30 16.69 -2.17
N ILE A 9 -2.27 15.99 -1.58
CA ILE A 9 -2.01 15.09 -0.44
C ILE A 9 -1.41 13.75 -0.91
N SER A 10 -1.62 13.39 -2.18
CA SER A 10 -1.04 12.20 -2.80
C SER A 10 0.48 12.27 -2.98
N THR A 11 1.10 13.45 -2.85
CA THR A 11 2.51 13.66 -3.21
C THR A 11 3.47 13.63 -2.01
N LEU A 12 2.97 13.55 -0.77
CA LEU A 12 3.80 13.75 0.43
C LEU A 12 3.95 12.54 1.36
N ILE A 13 3.52 11.36 0.92
CA ILE A 13 3.81 10.11 1.65
C ILE A 13 4.39 9.12 0.62
N PHE A 14 5.72 8.99 0.62
CA PHE A 14 6.56 8.06 -0.17
C PHE A 14 6.98 8.40 -1.62
N SER A 15 7.03 9.67 -2.05
CA SER A 15 7.65 10.02 -3.35
C SER A 15 9.19 10.19 -3.32
N SER A 16 9.95 9.26 -2.70
CA SER A 16 11.42 9.34 -2.74
C SER A 16 12.17 8.02 -2.79
N LEU A 17 11.53 6.93 -3.21
CA LEU A 17 12.25 5.72 -3.64
C LEU A 17 11.46 5.14 -4.83
N PHE A 18 12.15 4.83 -5.92
CA PHE A 18 11.63 4.37 -7.22
C PHE A 18 11.22 5.46 -8.22
N PHE A 19 12.21 6.20 -8.71
CA PHE A 19 12.27 6.54 -10.14
C PHE A 19 13.74 6.63 -10.55
N THR A 20 14.22 5.60 -11.25
CA THR A 20 15.14 5.71 -12.42
C THR A 20 15.62 4.31 -12.81
N LEU A 21 14.87 3.67 -13.69
CA LEU A 21 15.46 2.78 -14.70
C LEU A 21 14.87 3.19 -16.04
N ALA A 22 15.75 3.80 -16.84
CA ALA A 22 15.51 4.26 -18.19
C ALA A 22 15.40 3.08 -19.16
N GLY A 23 14.70 3.28 -20.29
CA GLY A 23 14.83 2.40 -21.46
C GLY A 23 13.66 2.48 -22.43
N CYS A 24 13.90 3.09 -23.60
CA CYS A 24 12.95 3.56 -24.60
C CYS A 24 12.30 2.51 -25.52
N THR A 25 11.39 3.04 -26.38
CA THR A 25 10.77 2.53 -27.63
C THR A 25 9.49 1.73 -27.39
N GLY A 26 8.32 2.10 -27.90
CA GLY A 26 7.97 2.69 -29.18
C GLY A 26 7.04 1.70 -29.90
N VAL A 27 5.79 2.07 -30.17
CA VAL A 27 5.02 1.79 -31.41
C VAL A 27 3.54 2.13 -31.20
N SER A 28 3.06 2.91 -32.17
CA SER A 28 1.69 3.32 -32.46
C SER A 28 0.78 2.14 -32.80
N GLY A 29 -0.46 2.16 -32.30
CA GLY A 29 -1.51 1.21 -32.68
C GLY A 29 -2.90 1.71 -32.32
N LYS A 30 -3.56 2.38 -33.28
CA LYS A 30 -5.00 2.69 -33.27
C LYS A 30 -5.81 1.38 -33.26
N GLY A 31 -6.71 1.22 -32.30
CA GLY A 31 -7.72 0.16 -32.31
C GLY A 31 -8.88 0.48 -31.39
N LYS A 32 -9.98 0.99 -31.97
CA LYS A 32 -11.32 0.91 -31.37
C LYS A 32 -11.80 -0.54 -31.51
N VAL A 33 -12.48 -1.09 -30.49
CA VAL A 33 -13.82 -1.73 -30.57
C VAL A 33 -14.11 -2.62 -29.34
N SER A 34 -15.35 -2.46 -28.86
CA SER A 34 -16.25 -3.36 -28.11
C SER A 34 -15.93 -3.78 -26.68
N THR A 35 -16.66 -3.13 -25.78
CA THR A 35 -17.51 -3.72 -24.73
C THR A 35 -17.59 -5.25 -24.72
N ASN A 36 -17.13 -5.85 -23.62
CA ASN A 36 -17.80 -6.97 -22.95
C ASN A 36 -17.27 -7.10 -21.50
N ALA A 37 -18.20 -6.99 -20.56
CA ALA A 37 -18.17 -7.46 -19.17
C ALA A 37 -16.79 -7.58 -18.49
N ILE A 38 -16.34 -6.50 -17.85
CA ILE A 38 -15.42 -6.61 -16.72
C ILE A 38 -16.28 -7.05 -15.54
N THR A 39 -16.40 -8.35 -15.35
CA THR A 39 -16.79 -8.92 -14.07
C THR A 39 -15.78 -8.43 -13.05
N SER A 40 -16.20 -7.48 -12.20
CA SER A 40 -15.50 -7.07 -11.00
C SER A 40 -15.39 -8.28 -10.08
N SER A 41 -14.35 -9.08 -10.28
CA SER A 41 -13.90 -10.05 -9.29
C SER A 41 -13.37 -9.23 -8.12
N GLN A 42 -14.05 -9.29 -6.98
CA GLN A 42 -13.69 -8.49 -5.82
C GLN A 42 -12.22 -8.72 -5.41
N PRO A 43 -11.45 -7.65 -5.12
CA PRO A 43 -10.06 -7.76 -4.65
C PRO A 43 -9.92 -8.54 -3.32
N GLU A 44 -10.99 -8.61 -2.53
CA GLU A 44 -11.07 -9.30 -1.22
C GLU A 44 -10.64 -10.79 -1.28
N ASP A 45 -10.97 -11.52 -2.36
CA ASP A 45 -10.70 -12.96 -2.47
C ASP A 45 -9.23 -13.30 -2.77
N SER A 46 -8.47 -12.37 -3.34
CA SER A 46 -7.05 -12.59 -3.66
C SER A 46 -6.15 -12.21 -2.48
N ILE A 47 -6.53 -11.15 -1.76
CA ILE A 47 -5.80 -10.65 -0.58
C ILE A 47 -5.89 -11.64 0.58
N SER A 48 -7.07 -12.21 0.81
CA SER A 48 -7.31 -13.19 1.89
C SER A 48 -6.49 -14.48 1.76
N ARG A 49 -5.98 -14.79 0.56
CA ARG A 49 -5.09 -15.94 0.32
C ARG A 49 -3.62 -15.65 0.64
N ILE A 50 -3.22 -14.39 0.58
CA ILE A 50 -1.83 -13.96 0.77
C ILE A 50 -1.60 -13.55 2.23
N ILE A 51 -2.59 -12.93 2.86
CA ILE A 51 -2.47 -12.46 4.25
C ILE A 51 -2.77 -13.60 5.22
N THR A 52 -1.72 -14.06 5.87
CA THR A 52 -1.77 -15.07 6.94
C THR A 52 -1.68 -14.45 8.34
N ILE A 53 -1.08 -13.26 8.43
CA ILE A 53 -0.90 -12.51 9.68
C ILE A 53 -2.26 -12.05 10.23
N LYS A 54 -2.50 -12.27 11.53
CA LYS A 54 -3.73 -11.86 12.20
C LYS A 54 -3.50 -10.71 13.18
N LYS A 55 -4.47 -9.81 13.29
CA LYS A 55 -4.44 -8.73 14.29
C LYS A 55 -4.38 -9.31 15.70
N GLY A 56 -3.51 -8.76 16.55
CA GLY A 56 -3.25 -9.26 17.90
C GLY A 56 -2.16 -10.34 17.96
N GLU A 57 -1.75 -10.89 16.83
CA GLU A 57 -0.59 -11.79 16.76
C GLU A 57 0.71 -10.97 16.77
N LYS A 58 1.68 -11.39 17.57
CA LYS A 58 2.99 -10.75 17.60
C LYS A 58 3.80 -11.18 16.38
N VAL A 59 3.91 -10.28 15.40
CA VAL A 59 4.64 -10.50 14.16
C VAL A 59 6.15 -10.30 14.37
N THR A 60 6.94 -11.20 13.81
CA THR A 60 8.39 -11.00 13.65
C THR A 60 8.71 -10.79 12.18
N LEU A 61 9.31 -9.65 11.85
CA LEU A 61 9.81 -9.33 10.51
C LEU A 61 11.17 -10.02 10.31
N ASP A 62 11.12 -11.32 10.03
CA ASP A 62 12.29 -12.19 9.77
C ASP A 62 12.41 -12.59 8.29
N SER A 63 11.44 -12.20 7.47
CA SER A 63 11.26 -12.70 6.11
C SER A 63 10.49 -11.70 5.22
N PRO A 64 10.80 -11.63 3.91
CA PRO A 64 10.14 -10.70 2.99
C PRO A 64 8.62 -10.91 2.88
N ASP A 65 8.15 -12.15 2.97
CA ASP A 65 6.72 -12.47 2.88
C ASP A 65 5.92 -11.81 4.02
N LYS A 66 6.37 -11.92 5.27
CA LYS A 66 5.70 -11.30 6.42
C LYS A 66 5.76 -9.78 6.35
N PHE A 67 6.88 -9.24 5.88
CA PHE A 67 7.02 -7.81 5.68
C PHE A 67 6.02 -7.29 4.63
N ILE A 68 5.92 -7.96 3.48
CA ILE A 68 5.01 -7.57 2.40
C ILE A 68 3.55 -7.72 2.83
N GLN A 69 3.17 -8.82 3.50
CA GLN A 69 1.83 -8.99 4.05
C GLN A 69 1.45 -7.83 4.98
N LEU A 70 2.36 -7.43 5.87
CA LEU A 70 2.12 -6.30 6.77
C LEU A 70 2.06 -4.96 6.03
N TRP A 71 2.84 -4.80 4.97
CA TRP A 71 2.81 -3.61 4.12
C TRP A 71 1.46 -3.48 3.39
N ILE A 72 0.97 -4.58 2.82
CA ILE A 72 -0.36 -4.64 2.20
C ILE A 72 -1.43 -4.25 3.23
N LEU A 73 -1.37 -4.80 4.44
CA LEU A 73 -2.32 -4.49 5.51
C LEU A 73 -2.33 -3.01 5.90
N ILE A 74 -1.16 -2.39 6.12
CA ILE A 74 -1.11 -0.97 6.50
C ILE A 74 -1.62 -0.08 5.37
N ASN A 75 -1.38 -0.42 4.11
CA ASN A 75 -1.90 0.36 2.98
C ASN A 75 -3.43 0.35 2.94
N TYR A 76 -4.07 -0.81 3.15
CA TYR A 76 -5.53 -0.92 3.22
C TYR A 76 -6.12 -0.14 4.41
N GLU A 77 -5.55 -0.32 5.59
CA GLU A 77 -6.00 0.38 6.79
C GLU A 77 -5.82 1.90 6.65
N GLN A 78 -4.70 2.35 6.11
CA GLN A 78 -4.46 3.78 5.88
C GLN A 78 -5.49 4.40 4.93
N LYS A 79 -5.86 3.71 3.85
CA LYS A 79 -6.93 4.17 2.95
C LYS A 79 -8.27 4.28 3.67
N LYS A 80 -8.61 3.28 4.48
CA LYS A 80 -9.83 3.29 5.28
C LYS A 80 -9.84 4.48 6.24
N TRP A 81 -8.75 4.73 6.95
CA TRP A 81 -8.64 5.86 7.87
C TRP A 81 -8.74 7.20 7.17
N LEU A 82 -8.09 7.34 6.00
CA LEU A 82 -8.19 8.55 5.18
C LEU A 82 -9.62 8.78 4.69
N SER A 83 -10.32 7.72 4.26
CA SER A 83 -11.73 7.81 3.86
C SER A 83 -12.64 8.21 5.03
N GLU A 84 -12.44 7.62 6.21
CA GLU A 84 -13.18 7.98 7.43
C GLU A 84 -12.96 9.45 7.83
N LEU A 85 -11.71 9.91 7.79
CA LEU A 85 -11.32 11.24 8.26
C LEU A 85 -11.56 12.36 7.24
N SER A 86 -11.46 12.07 5.94
CA SER A 86 -11.74 13.06 4.87
C SER A 86 -13.20 13.49 4.81
N ASN A 87 -14.11 12.68 5.36
CA ASN A 87 -15.53 13.02 5.51
C ASN A 87 -15.81 13.83 6.80
N SER A 88 -14.81 14.07 7.64
CA SER A 88 -14.95 14.88 8.85
C SER A 88 -14.84 16.38 8.55
N SER A 89 -15.45 17.21 9.40
CA SER A 89 -15.30 18.67 9.35
C SER A 89 -14.08 19.17 10.13
N GLU A 90 -13.13 18.29 10.45
CA GLU A 90 -11.95 18.63 11.26
C GLU A 90 -10.88 19.36 10.45
N SER A 91 -9.98 20.07 11.13
CA SER A 91 -8.83 20.71 10.50
C SER A 91 -7.80 19.68 10.03
N GLU A 92 -7.00 20.06 9.01
CA GLU A 92 -5.94 19.20 8.45
C GLU A 92 -4.94 18.73 9.53
N ASP A 93 -4.53 19.61 10.46
CA ASP A 93 -3.63 19.25 11.56
C ASP A 93 -4.20 18.15 12.47
N LYS A 94 -5.52 18.17 12.72
CA LYS A 94 -6.16 17.14 13.53
C LYS A 94 -6.28 15.83 12.77
N ILE A 95 -6.56 15.89 11.46
CA ILE A 95 -6.57 14.71 10.58
C ILE A 95 -5.18 14.07 10.57
N PHE A 96 -4.11 14.85 10.45
CA PHE A 96 -2.75 14.35 10.49
C PHE A 96 -2.42 13.62 11.80
N LYS A 97 -2.73 14.25 12.96
CA LYS A 97 -2.53 13.62 14.28
C LYS A 97 -3.36 12.34 14.45
N ALA A 98 -4.58 12.30 13.92
CA ALA A 98 -5.43 11.13 13.97
C ALA A 98 -4.87 9.97 13.13
N ILE A 99 -4.34 10.27 11.93
CA ILE A 99 -3.64 9.29 11.08
C ILE A 99 -2.40 8.74 11.80
N GLU A 100 -1.60 9.61 12.41
CA GLU A 100 -0.38 9.21 13.14
C GLU A 100 -0.72 8.28 14.31
N ALA A 101 -1.75 8.61 15.10
CA ALA A 101 -2.23 7.76 16.18
C ALA A 101 -2.72 6.39 15.67
N LYS A 102 -3.56 6.36 14.63
CA LYS A 102 -4.06 5.11 14.04
C LYS A 102 -2.91 4.23 13.50
N ARG A 103 -1.90 4.85 12.88
CA ARG A 103 -0.71 4.15 12.39
C ARG A 103 0.12 3.54 13.52
N LYS A 104 0.28 4.27 14.63
CA LYS A 104 0.93 3.75 15.83
C LYS A 104 0.17 2.55 16.40
N ASP A 105 -1.15 2.69 16.58
CA ASP A 105 -2.03 1.63 17.09
C ASP A 105 -2.00 0.38 16.20
N PHE A 106 -1.93 0.56 14.88
CA PHE A 106 -1.77 -0.54 13.93
C PHE A 106 -0.50 -1.35 14.23
N PHE A 107 0.67 -0.70 14.27
CA PHE A 107 1.92 -1.42 14.50
C PHE A 107 1.97 -2.09 15.88
N GLU A 108 1.46 -1.40 16.90
CA GLU A 108 1.35 -1.97 18.26
C GLU A 108 0.43 -3.20 18.28
N SER A 109 -0.65 -3.21 17.50
CA SER A 109 -1.56 -4.35 17.40
C SER A 109 -0.94 -5.61 16.77
N TYR A 110 0.20 -5.47 16.09
CA TYR A 110 1.00 -6.59 15.57
C TYR A 110 2.29 -6.82 16.38
N GLY A 111 2.44 -6.14 17.52
CA GLY A 111 3.60 -6.28 18.39
C GLY A 111 4.92 -5.81 17.77
N ILE A 112 4.87 -4.88 16.81
CA ILE A 112 6.05 -4.25 16.21
C ILE A 112 6.00 -2.72 16.35
N THR A 113 7.11 -2.06 16.01
CA THR A 113 7.16 -0.60 15.93
C THR A 113 7.31 -0.16 14.47
N GLU A 114 6.84 1.04 14.15
CA GLU A 114 7.05 1.64 12.84
C GLU A 114 8.55 1.76 12.50
N LYS A 115 9.39 2.04 13.51
CA LYS A 115 10.85 2.06 13.35
C LYS A 115 11.37 0.71 12.89
N LYS A 116 10.91 -0.40 13.50
CA LYS A 116 11.32 -1.75 13.09
C LYS A 116 10.88 -2.07 11.67
N PHE A 117 9.65 -1.71 11.30
CA PHE A 117 9.14 -1.86 9.93
C PHE A 117 10.00 -1.09 8.92
N THR A 118 10.28 0.18 9.20
CA THR A 118 11.09 1.05 8.33
C THR A 118 12.56 0.60 8.25
N SER A 119 13.13 0.11 9.35
CA SER A 119 14.48 -0.44 9.35
C SER A 119 14.56 -1.70 8.49
N TYR A 120 13.57 -2.60 8.59
CA TYR A 120 13.53 -3.81 7.78
C TYR A 120 13.49 -3.48 6.28
N SER A 121 12.61 -2.57 5.86
CA SER A 121 12.48 -2.20 4.44
C SER A 121 13.76 -1.66 3.83
N LYS A 122 14.53 -0.88 4.59
CA LYS A 122 15.82 -0.32 4.16
C LYS A 122 16.92 -1.38 4.11
N THR A 123 17.00 -2.24 5.12
CA THR A 123 18.05 -3.26 5.22
C THR A 123 17.86 -4.38 4.20
N HIS A 124 16.62 -4.79 3.95
CA HIS A 124 16.27 -5.96 3.13
C HIS A 124 15.71 -5.60 1.75
N TYR A 125 15.96 -4.38 1.25
CA TYR A 125 15.31 -3.88 0.02
C TYR A 125 15.51 -4.79 -1.21
N LYS A 126 16.71 -5.40 -1.35
CA LYS A 126 17.00 -6.33 -2.45
C LYS A 126 16.16 -7.61 -2.33
N GLU A 127 16.16 -8.23 -1.15
CA GLU A 127 15.41 -9.44 -0.86
C GLU A 127 13.90 -9.22 -1.06
N ILE A 128 13.38 -8.07 -0.63
CA ILE A 128 11.97 -7.68 -0.83
C ILE A 128 11.67 -7.55 -2.33
N THR A 129 12.56 -6.92 -3.10
CA THR A 129 12.37 -6.73 -4.55
C THR A 129 12.40 -8.06 -5.29
N GLU A 130 13.44 -8.88 -5.05
CA GLU A 130 13.57 -10.22 -5.62
C GLU A 130 12.39 -11.12 -5.24
N PHE A 131 11.90 -11.02 -3.99
CA PHE A 131 10.73 -11.77 -3.56
C PHE A 131 9.48 -11.35 -4.36
N MET A 132 9.21 -10.06 -4.53
CA MET A 132 8.05 -9.60 -5.30
C MET A 132 8.14 -9.96 -6.79
N GLU A 133 9.33 -9.96 -7.39
CA GLU A 133 9.54 -10.39 -8.78
C GLU A 133 9.26 -11.88 -8.98
N ASN A 134 9.66 -12.70 -8.01
CA ASN A 134 9.46 -14.16 -8.05
C ASN A 134 8.07 -14.60 -7.56
N ASN A 135 7.32 -13.73 -6.88
CA ASN A 135 5.99 -14.01 -6.34
C ASN A 135 4.97 -12.99 -6.87
N PRO A 136 4.50 -13.15 -8.13
CA PRO A 136 3.65 -12.16 -8.80
C PRO A 136 2.32 -11.90 -8.08
N ASP A 137 1.79 -12.88 -7.35
CA ASP A 137 0.57 -12.71 -6.56
C ASP A 137 0.78 -11.69 -5.42
N TYR A 138 1.92 -11.73 -4.74
CA TYR A 138 2.29 -10.75 -3.71
C TYR A 138 2.50 -9.37 -4.31
N LYS A 139 3.17 -9.29 -5.46
CA LYS A 139 3.37 -8.03 -6.18
C LYS A 139 2.03 -7.40 -6.58
N LYS A 140 1.13 -8.18 -7.16
CA LYS A 140 -0.20 -7.73 -7.55
C LYS A 140 -1.01 -7.25 -6.34
N ALA A 141 -1.04 -8.03 -5.25
CA ALA A 141 -1.74 -7.61 -4.04
C ALA A 141 -1.16 -6.35 -3.42
N TYR A 142 0.16 -6.16 -3.48
CA TYR A 142 0.81 -4.92 -3.09
C TYR A 142 0.39 -3.74 -3.98
N GLU A 143 0.42 -3.90 -5.30
CA GLU A 143 -0.01 -2.85 -6.24
C GLU A 143 -1.49 -2.49 -6.05
N ASP A 144 -2.37 -3.47 -5.87
CA ASP A 144 -3.80 -3.28 -5.57
C ASP A 144 -3.97 -2.56 -4.22
N SER A 145 -3.10 -2.84 -3.24
CA SER A 145 -3.13 -2.15 -1.94
C SER A 145 -2.75 -0.67 -2.04
N LEU A 146 -2.13 -0.20 -3.13
CA LEU A 146 -1.77 1.20 -3.34
C LEU A 146 -2.86 2.04 -4.04
N GLN A 147 -3.75 1.41 -4.82
CA GLN A 147 -4.83 2.05 -5.60
C GLN A 147 -6.03 2.51 -4.78
#